data_AF-A0A0F9CK34-F1
#
_entry.id   AF-A0A0F9CK34-F1
#
_cell.length_a   1.000
_cell.length_b   1.000
_cell.length_c   1.000
_cell.angle_alpha   90.00
_cell.angle_beta   90.00
_cell.angle_gamma   90.00
#
_symmetry.space_group_name_H-M   'P 1'
#
loop_
_entity.id
_entity.type
_entity.pdbx_description
1 polymer ?
#
loop_
_entity_poly.entity_id
_entity_poly.type
_entity_poly.pdbx_seq_one_letter_code
_entity_poly.pdbx_strand_id
1 'polypeptide(L)'
;MIVIQNGTKIKMIYQKNIGNIPEGMFVCHKCDNPPCVNPNHLFLGTQKDNMADCVSKGRSAKGSKSGKSKLVEADVIAIRKMGNSGVARKVIAEQFHISATHVHALLSRKEWRHL
;
A
#
# COMPACT_ATOMS: atom_id res chain seq x y z
N MET A 1 -14.53 5.13 -3.09
CA MET A 1 -13.69 4.79 -4.25
C MET A 1 -12.53 3.89 -3.85
N ILE A 2 -12.66 2.57 -3.92
CA ILE A 2 -11.49 1.73 -4.22
C ILE A 2 -11.81 0.89 -5.44
N VAL A 3 -10.91 0.97 -6.40
CA VAL A 3 -11.06 0.39 -7.73
C VAL A 3 -10.11 -0.78 -7.83
N ILE A 4 -10.53 -1.98 -7.44
CA ILE A 4 -9.97 -3.17 -8.07
C ILE A 4 -11.04 -4.26 -8.12
N GLN A 5 -12.02 -4.07 -9.00
CA GLN A 5 -12.82 -5.17 -9.47
C GLN A 5 -12.45 -5.37 -10.94
N ASN A 6 -11.39 -6.15 -11.17
CA ASN A 6 -11.12 -6.82 -12.45
C ASN A 6 -12.20 -7.89 -12.72
N GLY A 7 -13.48 -7.54 -12.57
CA GLY A 7 -14.59 -8.40 -12.89
C GLY A 7 -14.93 -8.26 -14.37
N THR A 8 -14.73 -9.31 -15.15
CA THR A 8 -15.11 -9.38 -16.57
C THR A 8 -16.55 -8.90 -16.82
N LYS A 9 -17.45 -9.15 -15.87
CA LYS A 9 -18.87 -8.74 -15.91
C LYS A 9 -19.06 -7.21 -15.97
N ILE A 10 -18.36 -6.44 -15.14
CA ILE A 10 -18.57 -4.98 -15.06
C ILE A 10 -18.03 -4.28 -16.31
N LYS A 11 -16.94 -4.82 -16.86
CA LYS A 11 -16.35 -4.36 -18.11
C LYS A 11 -17.35 -4.47 -19.27
N MET A 12 -18.01 -5.62 -19.40
CA MET A 12 -19.05 -5.84 -20.42
C MET A 12 -20.25 -4.89 -20.25
N ILE A 13 -20.70 -4.67 -19.01
CA ILE A 13 -21.82 -3.76 -18.72
C ILE A 13 -21.48 -2.33 -19.15
N TYR A 14 -20.28 -1.85 -18.82
CA TYR A 14 -19.82 -0.52 -19.24
C TYR A 14 -19.79 -0.40 -20.77
N GLN A 15 -19.19 -1.40 -21.45
CA GLN A 15 -19.08 -1.39 -22.91
C GLN A 15 -20.44 -1.36 -23.61
N LYS A 16 -21.43 -2.07 -23.06
CA LYS A 16 -22.78 -2.14 -23.63
C LYS A 16 -23.59 -0.86 -23.42
N ASN A 17 -23.43 -0.17 -22.27
CA ASN A 17 -24.31 0.94 -21.89
C ASN A 17 -23.69 2.33 -22.08
N ILE A 18 -22.36 2.44 -22.02
CA ILE A 18 -21.66 3.73 -22.01
C ILE A 18 -20.73 3.85 -23.23
N GLY A 19 -19.95 2.81 -23.52
CA GLY A 19 -19.12 2.76 -24.73
C GLY A 19 -17.73 2.19 -24.52
N ASN A 20 -16.80 2.57 -25.38
CA ASN A 20 -15.46 2.01 -25.42
C ASN A 20 -14.66 2.28 -24.12
N ILE A 21 -13.77 1.34 -23.80
CA ILE A 21 -12.81 1.48 -22.70
C ILE A 21 -11.45 1.67 -23.36
N PRO A 22 -10.85 2.87 -23.28
CA PRO A 22 -9.52 3.12 -23.82
C PRO A 22 -8.47 2.20 -23.20
N GLU A 23 -7.39 1.95 -23.92
CA GLU A 23 -6.27 1.16 -23.40
C GLU A 23 -5.68 1.80 -22.13
N GLY A 24 -5.34 0.97 -21.14
CA GLY A 24 -4.83 1.42 -19.84
C GLY A 24 -5.88 1.99 -18.87
N MET A 25 -7.16 2.07 -19.27
CA MET A 25 -8.27 2.47 -18.40
C MET A 25 -8.96 1.26 -17.76
N PHE A 26 -9.46 1.46 -16.55
CA PHE A 26 -10.20 0.47 -15.76
C PHE A 26 -11.61 0.98 -15.47
N VAL A 27 -12.57 0.04 -15.37
CA VAL A 27 -13.94 0.37 -14.96
C VAL A 27 -14.04 0.33 -13.44
N CYS A 28 -14.58 1.39 -12.88
CA CYS A 28 -14.58 1.69 -11.47
C CYS A 28 -16.01 1.89 -10.95
N HIS A 29 -16.27 1.52 -9.70
CA HIS A 29 -17.54 1.81 -9.03
C HIS A 29 -17.47 3.10 -8.22
N LYS A 30 -18.50 3.95 -8.33
CA LYS A 30 -18.69 5.13 -7.46
C LYS A 30 -19.20 4.73 -6.06
N CYS A 31 -20.00 3.67 -5.99
CA CYS A 31 -20.78 3.28 -4.80
C CYS A 31 -20.06 2.34 -3.82
N ASP A 32 -18.81 1.95 -4.07
CA ASP A 32 -18.03 0.99 -3.26
C ASP A 32 -18.77 -0.33 -2.95
N ASN A 33 -19.71 -0.74 -3.81
CA ASN A 33 -20.52 -1.96 -3.66
C ASN A 33 -20.21 -2.94 -4.82
N PRO A 34 -19.32 -3.95 -4.62
CA PRO A 34 -18.84 -4.82 -5.69
C PRO A 34 -19.90 -5.53 -6.56
N PRO A 35 -21.01 -6.05 -6.01
CA PRO A 35 -22.07 -6.67 -6.80
C PRO A 35 -22.89 -5.67 -7.65
N CYS A 36 -22.68 -4.36 -7.50
CA CYS A 36 -23.46 -3.34 -8.20
C CYS A 36 -23.18 -3.40 -9.71
N VAL A 37 -24.25 -3.42 -10.50
CA VAL A 37 -24.23 -3.50 -11.97
C VAL A 37 -24.88 -2.28 -12.64
N ASN A 38 -25.24 -1.25 -11.88
CA ASN A 38 -25.88 -0.04 -12.41
C ASN A 38 -24.86 0.76 -13.25
N PRO A 39 -25.07 0.96 -14.56
CA PRO A 39 -24.14 1.72 -15.42
C PRO A 39 -23.84 3.13 -14.91
N ASN A 40 -24.82 3.81 -14.29
CA ASN A 40 -24.64 5.17 -13.76
C ASN A 40 -23.65 5.24 -12.58
N HIS A 41 -23.39 4.10 -11.95
CA HIS A 41 -22.40 3.97 -10.87
C HIS A 41 -21.02 3.59 -11.40
N LEU A 42 -20.83 3.47 -12.72
CA LEU A 42 -19.57 3.12 -13.34
C LEU A 42 -18.88 4.34 -13.94
N PHE A 43 -17.55 4.35 -13.89
CA PHE A 43 -16.72 5.37 -14.52
C PHE A 43 -15.36 4.79 -14.91
N LEU A 44 -14.62 5.48 -15.77
CA LEU A 44 -13.25 5.11 -16.12
C LEU A 44 -12.25 5.76 -15.16
N GLY A 45 -11.29 4.97 -14.68
CA GLY A 45 -10.17 5.46 -13.90
C GLY A 45 -8.87 4.82 -14.37
N THR A 46 -7.76 5.52 -14.14
CA THR A 46 -6.44 4.95 -14.43
C THR A 46 -5.93 4.15 -13.23
N GLN A 47 -4.99 3.24 -13.49
CA GLN A 47 -4.26 2.56 -12.42
C GLN A 47 -3.56 3.56 -11.49
N LYS A 48 -3.06 4.67 -12.06
CA LYS A 48 -2.40 5.75 -11.33
C LYS A 48 -3.36 6.42 -10.34
N ASP A 49 -4.60 6.69 -10.76
CA ASP A 49 -5.62 7.27 -9.89
C ASP A 49 -5.98 6.32 -8.74
N ASN A 50 -6.10 5.01 -9.02
CA ASN A 50 -6.35 4.02 -7.98
C ASN A 50 -5.18 3.90 -6.98
N MET A 51 -3.94 3.96 -7.48
CA MET A 51 -2.75 3.98 -6.61
C MET A 51 -2.70 5.25 -5.75
N ALA A 52 -2.99 6.42 -6.33
CA ALA A 52 -3.06 7.67 -5.59
C ALA A 52 -4.18 7.65 -4.53
N ASP A 53 -5.35 7.13 -4.86
CA ASP A 53 -6.47 6.97 -3.92
C ASP A 53 -6.10 6.03 -2.77
N CYS A 54 -5.52 4.87 -3.08
CA CYS A 54 -5.04 3.89 -2.09
C CYS A 54 -4.02 4.50 -1.11
N VAL A 55 -3.10 5.32 -1.63
CA VAL A 55 -2.13 6.07 -0.81
C VAL A 55 -2.84 7.12 0.05
N SER A 56 -3.76 7.91 -0.53
CA SER A 56 -4.51 8.95 0.20
C SER A 56 -5.32 8.37 1.36
N LYS A 57 -5.89 7.18 1.17
CA LYS A 57 -6.70 6.48 2.19
C LYS A 57 -5.87 5.62 3.14
N GLY A 58 -4.55 5.67 3.03
CA GLY A 58 -3.66 4.91 3.91
C GLY A 58 -3.78 3.39 3.77
N ARG A 59 -4.35 2.89 2.67
CA ARG A 59 -4.55 1.45 2.43
C ARG A 59 -3.34 0.78 1.80
N SER A 60 -2.32 1.55 1.42
CA SER A 60 -1.03 1.01 1.00
C SER A 60 -0.39 0.23 2.16
N ALA A 61 0.07 -0.99 1.89
CA ALA A 61 0.85 -1.77 2.86
C ALA A 61 2.10 -1.00 3.33
N LYS A 62 2.28 -0.89 4.65
CA LYS A 62 3.41 -0.21 5.30
C LYS A 62 3.92 -1.08 6.45
N GLY A 63 5.20 -0.92 6.80
CA GLY A 63 5.80 -1.66 7.91
C GLY A 63 5.70 -3.17 7.71
N SER A 64 5.22 -3.87 8.74
CA SER A 64 5.07 -5.34 8.76
C SER A 64 4.12 -5.85 7.67
N LYS A 65 3.15 -5.03 7.24
CA LYS A 65 2.19 -5.39 6.18
C LYS A 65 2.83 -5.40 4.79
N SER A 66 4.02 -4.82 4.63
CA SER A 66 4.75 -4.88 3.36
C SER A 66 5.30 -6.29 3.17
N GLY A 67 4.97 -6.95 2.05
CA GLY A 67 5.41 -8.33 1.78
C GLY A 67 6.93 -8.55 1.71
N LYS A 68 7.73 -7.47 1.67
CA LYS A 68 9.20 -7.51 1.73
C LYS A 68 9.75 -7.29 3.14
N SER A 69 8.91 -6.93 4.11
CA SER A 69 9.36 -6.62 5.47
C SER A 69 9.77 -7.89 6.21
N LYS A 70 10.95 -7.85 6.82
CA LYS A 70 11.44 -8.89 7.74
C LYS A 70 11.28 -8.51 9.22
N LEU A 71 10.84 -7.29 9.49
CA LEU A 71 10.67 -6.74 10.83
C LEU A 71 9.19 -6.50 11.12
N VAL A 72 8.84 -6.61 12.40
CA VAL A 72 7.56 -6.15 12.93
C VAL A 72 7.72 -4.84 13.72
N GLU A 73 6.60 -4.20 14.04
CA GLU A 73 6.57 -2.92 14.76
C GLU A 73 7.34 -3.00 16.09
N ALA A 74 7.20 -4.12 16.81
CA ALA A 74 7.89 -4.36 18.07
C ALA A 74 9.42 -4.35 17.91
N ASP A 75 9.96 -4.95 16.85
CA ASP A 75 11.40 -4.97 16.57
C ASP A 75 11.92 -3.56 16.35
N VAL A 76 11.20 -2.76 15.54
CA VAL A 76 11.60 -1.39 15.22
C VAL A 76 11.57 -0.51 16.47
N ILE A 77 10.57 -0.69 17.35
CA ILE A 77 10.50 0.00 18.64
C ILE A 77 11.69 -0.40 19.52
N ALA A 78 12.02 -1.69 19.60
CA ALA A 78 13.15 -2.18 20.38
C ALA A 78 14.49 -1.62 19.86
N ILE A 79 14.71 -1.67 18.54
CA ILE A 79 15.89 -1.11 17.86
C ILE A 79 16.06 0.37 18.19
N ARG A 80 14.98 1.17 18.10
CA ARG A 80 15.01 2.60 18.42
C ARG A 80 15.31 2.86 19.89
N LYS A 81 14.73 2.07 20.80
CA LYS A 81 15.01 2.17 22.24
C LYS A 81 16.48 1.88 22.54
N MET A 82 17.04 0.82 21.96
CA MET A 82 18.45 0.45 22.12
C MET A 82 19.41 1.50 21.55
N GLY A 83 19.10 2.06 20.38
CA GLY A 83 19.90 3.13 19.79
C GLY A 83 19.90 4.40 20.65
N ASN A 84 18.74 4.76 21.22
CA ASN A 84 18.62 5.92 22.10
C ASN A 84 19.31 5.71 23.45
N SER A 85 19.45 4.47 23.92
CA SER A 85 20.24 4.14 25.11
C SER A 85 21.74 4.03 24.84
N GLY A 86 22.21 4.41 23.65
CA GLY A 86 23.63 4.44 23.30
C GLY A 86 24.24 3.10 22.86
N VAL A 87 23.41 2.06 22.62
CA VAL A 87 23.93 0.77 22.13
C VAL A 87 24.51 0.96 20.72
N ALA A 88 25.70 0.39 20.50
CA ALA A 88 26.37 0.46 19.21
C ALA A 88 25.52 -0.20 18.11
N ARG A 89 25.39 0.46 16.95
CA ARG A 89 24.58 -0.04 15.82
C ARG A 89 25.00 -1.44 15.36
N LYS A 90 26.29 -1.79 15.48
CA LYS A 90 26.83 -3.12 15.14
C LYS A 90 26.20 -4.21 16.01
N VAL A 91 26.07 -3.97 17.31
CA VAL A 91 25.45 -4.90 18.27
C VAL A 91 23.97 -5.09 17.95
N ILE A 92 23.26 -3.99 17.67
CA ILE A 92 21.84 -4.04 17.28
C ILE A 92 21.67 -4.81 15.96
N ALA A 93 22.55 -4.57 14.99
CA ALA A 93 22.54 -5.26 13.69
C ALA A 93 22.70 -6.78 13.83
N GLU A 94 23.66 -7.22 14.65
CA GLU A 94 23.87 -8.63 14.95
C GLU A 94 22.67 -9.26 15.66
N GLN A 95 22.11 -8.58 16.67
CA GLN A 95 20.97 -9.07 17.44
C GLN A 95 19.70 -9.27 16.60
N PHE A 96 19.44 -8.37 15.66
CA PHE A 96 18.25 -8.44 14.79
C PHE A 96 18.53 -9.07 13.42
N HIS A 97 19.74 -9.58 13.19
CA HIS A 97 20.18 -10.16 11.91
C HIS A 97 19.93 -9.25 10.69
N ILE A 98 20.17 -7.94 10.86
CA ILE A 98 20.03 -6.93 9.81
C ILE A 98 21.34 -6.17 9.63
N SER A 99 21.49 -5.44 8.51
CA SER A 99 22.71 -4.65 8.30
C SER A 99 22.75 -3.42 9.20
N ALA A 100 23.95 -3.00 9.61
CA ALA A 100 24.14 -1.75 10.37
C ALA A 100 23.63 -0.50 9.62
N THR A 101 23.63 -0.55 8.29
CA THR A 101 23.01 0.48 7.42
C THR A 101 21.49 0.50 7.59
N HIS A 102 20.83 -0.66 7.64
CA HIS A 102 19.39 -0.75 7.88
C HIS A 102 19.05 -0.28 9.30
N VAL A 103 19.85 -0.64 10.31
CA VAL A 103 19.72 -0.08 11.66
C VAL A 103 19.79 1.46 11.63
N HIS A 104 20.76 2.04 10.91
CA HIS A 104 20.84 3.50 10.77
C HIS A 104 19.59 4.11 10.11
N ALA A 105 19.01 3.47 9.08
CA ALA A 105 17.78 3.93 8.45
C ALA A 105 16.57 3.92 9.41
N LEU A 106 16.47 2.88 10.25
CA LEU A 106 15.43 2.75 11.27
C LEU A 106 15.57 3.78 12.40
N LEU A 107 16.82 4.06 12.82
CA LEU A 107 17.13 5.07 13.84
C LEU A 107 16.94 6.50 13.34
N SER A 108 17.38 6.79 12.11
CA SER A 108 17.21 8.11 11.48
C SER A 108 15.77 8.39 11.03
N ARG A 109 14.84 7.46 11.29
CA ARG A 109 13.43 7.54 10.90
C ARG A 109 13.24 7.84 9.40
N LYS A 110 14.17 7.41 8.54
CA LYS A 110 13.99 7.45 7.09
C LYS A 110 13.00 6.38 6.64
N GLU A 111 13.02 5.24 7.32
CA GLU A 111 12.07 4.14 7.15
C GLU A 111 11.18 4.01 8.40
N TRP A 112 10.03 3.33 8.26
CA TRP A 112 9.05 3.14 9.35
C TRP A 112 8.63 4.46 10.01
N ARG A 113 8.38 5.50 9.19
CA ARG A 113 8.01 6.87 9.60
C ARG A 113 6.68 6.98 10.37
N HIS A 114 5.86 5.93 10.30
CA HIS A 114 4.56 5.86 10.96
C HIS A 114 4.64 5.41 12.42
N LEU A 115 5.82 4.95 12.87
CA LEU A 115 6.18 4.71 14.27
C LEU A 115 7.03 5.89 14.77
#